data_AF-A0A2V8Q1X6-F1
#
_entry.id   AF-A0A2V8Q1X6-F1
#
_cell.length_a   1.000
_cell.length_b   1.000
_cell.length_c   1.000
_cell.angle_alpha   90.00
_cell.angle_beta   90.00
_cell.angle_gamma   90.00
#
_symmetry.space_group_name_H-M   'P 1'
#
loop_
_entity.id
_entity.type
_entity.pdbx_description
1 polymer ?
#
loop_
_entity_poly.entity_id
_entity_poly.type
_entity_poly.pdbx_seq_one_letter_code
_entity_poly.pdbx_strand_id
1 'polypeptide(L)'
;MLPKSDFDLSRSRLLRKPDECAGGNRPAGQAFGLYDRDNARAAESASTFLKNLLVNLTGYRDLFTVYAAGQTEHEIYLPTLRECAHLDTITQQHCRASDANVHLMQAFDIRPVVLVRNIFDSVMSLLDFYNKGAFQTSYFRADWPVMDEETKIDLLIENVVPWYFQFVASWDLAEKQKRLEVNWLSYEDLVADKPSSVLKVLEFYGLGASRRGVAQRIGEIESEERKIRFNKGVTGRGRSGLDTRQKEQIRRLTRYYPSTDFGRIGL
;
A
#
# COMPACT_ATOMS: atom_id res chain seq x y z
N MET A 1 39.90 -31.98 8.98
CA MET A 1 39.21 -33.25 8.72
C MET A 1 37.97 -33.27 9.60
N LEU A 2 36.83 -32.90 9.02
CA LEU A 2 35.48 -32.95 9.61
C LEU A 2 34.58 -33.55 8.52
N PRO A 3 33.59 -34.39 8.86
CA PRO A 3 32.95 -35.25 7.88
C PRO A 3 31.95 -34.48 7.00
N LYS A 4 31.96 -34.81 5.70
CA LYS A 4 30.92 -34.44 4.76
C LYS A 4 29.65 -35.23 5.12
N SER A 5 28.57 -34.54 5.45
CA SER A 5 27.23 -35.11 5.45
C SER A 5 26.51 -34.67 4.17
N ASP A 6 26.26 -35.63 3.30
CA ASP A 6 25.43 -35.51 2.12
C ASP A 6 24.00 -35.11 2.52
N PHE A 7 23.58 -33.90 2.15
CA PHE A 7 22.18 -33.50 2.12
C PHE A 7 21.66 -33.66 0.69
N ASP A 8 21.17 -34.86 0.39
CA ASP A 8 20.43 -35.17 -0.82
C ASP A 8 19.02 -34.55 -0.71
N LEU A 9 18.75 -33.51 -1.51
CA LEU A 9 17.44 -32.84 -1.58
C LEU A 9 16.43 -33.56 -2.49
N SER A 10 16.72 -34.79 -2.94
CA SER A 10 15.76 -35.59 -3.70
C SER A 10 14.84 -36.42 -2.78
N ARG A 11 13.80 -35.76 -2.22
CA ARG A 11 12.47 -36.31 -1.80
C ARG A 11 11.91 -35.57 -0.58
N SER A 12 11.35 -34.38 -0.79
CA SER A 12 10.30 -33.85 0.09
C SER A 12 8.94 -34.00 -0.60
N ARG A 13 8.28 -35.14 -0.35
CA ARG A 13 6.84 -35.35 -0.63
C ARG A 13 6.03 -34.47 0.32
N LEU A 14 5.72 -33.24 -0.05
CA LEU A 14 4.74 -32.41 0.67
C LEU A 14 4.04 -31.39 -0.25
N LEU A 15 3.67 -31.80 -1.46
CA LEU A 15 2.63 -31.12 -2.26
C LEU A 15 1.83 -32.22 -2.97
N ARG A 16 0.52 -32.30 -2.68
CA ARG A 16 -0.40 -33.27 -3.30
C ARG A 16 -0.50 -33.03 -4.80
N LYS A 17 -0.66 -34.11 -5.57
CA LYS A 17 -1.00 -34.06 -7.00
C LYS A 17 -2.37 -33.38 -7.19
N PRO A 18 -2.55 -32.57 -8.24
CA PRO A 18 -3.87 -32.12 -8.68
C PRO A 18 -4.47 -33.21 -9.56
N ASP A 19 -5.60 -33.77 -9.14
CA ASP A 19 -6.74 -34.15 -9.98
C ASP A 19 -7.79 -34.88 -9.13
N GLU A 20 -9.05 -34.76 -9.55
CA GLU A 20 -10.28 -35.28 -8.92
C GLU A 20 -10.93 -34.38 -7.85
N CYS A 21 -11.45 -33.24 -8.30
CA CYS A 21 -12.80 -32.80 -7.94
C CYS A 21 -13.31 -31.85 -9.04
N ALA A 22 -14.17 -32.35 -9.92
CA ALA A 22 -14.82 -31.56 -10.95
C ALA A 22 -15.77 -30.55 -10.31
N GLY A 23 -15.43 -29.26 -10.42
CA GLY A 23 -16.22 -28.15 -9.91
C GLY A 23 -15.51 -26.81 -10.02
N GLY A 24 -15.08 -26.42 -11.23
CA GLY A 24 -14.62 -25.06 -11.54
C GLY A 24 -13.27 -24.68 -10.95
N ASN A 25 -12.20 -24.90 -11.71
CA ASN A 25 -10.87 -24.38 -11.43
C ASN A 25 -10.88 -22.83 -11.50
N ARG A 26 -11.12 -22.16 -10.36
CA ARG A 26 -10.64 -20.79 -10.15
C ARG A 26 -9.57 -20.86 -9.08
N PRO A 27 -8.34 -20.38 -9.31
CA PRO A 27 -7.44 -20.11 -8.20
C PRO A 27 -8.18 -19.16 -7.23
N ALA A 28 -8.08 -19.42 -5.92
CA ALA A 28 -8.64 -18.55 -4.90
C ALA A 28 -8.12 -17.12 -5.16
N GLY A 29 -9.01 -16.20 -5.47
CA GLY A 29 -8.68 -14.85 -5.89
C GLY A 29 -8.33 -14.02 -4.67
N GLN A 30 -7.06 -14.02 -4.27
CA GLN A 30 -6.57 -13.06 -3.28
C GLN A 30 -6.25 -11.74 -3.98
N ALA A 31 -7.06 -10.72 -3.73
CA ALA A 31 -6.79 -9.37 -4.20
C ALA A 31 -6.14 -8.58 -3.06
N PHE A 32 -4.83 -8.32 -3.13
CA PHE A 32 -4.16 -7.47 -2.14
C PHE A 32 -4.07 -6.03 -2.62
N GLY A 33 -4.65 -5.13 -1.85
CA GLY A 33 -4.31 -3.72 -1.90
C GLY A 33 -3.09 -3.46 -1.01
N LEU A 34 -1.95 -3.15 -1.61
CA LEU A 34 -0.77 -2.73 -0.86
C LEU A 34 -0.72 -1.20 -0.89
N TYR A 35 -0.91 -0.58 0.26
CA TYR A 35 -1.07 0.87 0.31
C TYR A 35 -0.04 1.52 1.23
N ASP A 36 0.35 2.73 0.85
CA ASP A 36 1.33 3.59 1.52
C ASP A 36 1.11 3.67 3.04
N ARG A 37 2.21 3.66 3.82
CA ARG A 37 2.26 3.81 5.28
C ARG A 37 1.39 4.99 5.72
N ASP A 38 1.13 5.06 7.02
CA ASP A 38 0.58 6.16 7.85
C ASP A 38 1.19 7.57 7.63
N ASN A 39 1.57 7.92 6.40
CA ASN A 39 2.36 9.05 5.97
C ASN A 39 1.53 10.12 5.28
N ALA A 40 0.22 9.93 5.19
CA ALA A 40 -0.68 10.97 4.79
C ALA A 40 -2.09 10.50 5.10
N ARG A 41 -2.79 11.15 6.05
CA ARG A 41 -4.21 10.85 6.30
C ARG A 41 -5.06 10.85 5.02
N ALA A 42 -4.68 11.60 3.98
CA ALA A 42 -5.38 11.53 2.69
C ALA A 42 -5.05 10.27 1.86
N ALA A 43 -3.80 9.76 1.88
CA ALA A 43 -3.47 8.47 1.25
C ALA A 43 -4.08 7.30 2.04
N GLU A 44 -4.08 7.38 3.37
CA GLU A 44 -4.71 6.42 4.29
C GLU A 44 -6.25 6.41 4.14
N SER A 45 -6.88 7.59 4.05
CA SER A 45 -8.34 7.64 3.75
C SER A 45 -8.68 7.14 2.36
N ALA A 46 -7.78 7.31 1.38
CA ALA A 46 -7.95 6.75 0.04
C ALA A 46 -7.81 5.23 0.00
N SER A 47 -6.82 4.67 0.72
CA SER A 47 -6.62 3.22 0.80
C SER A 47 -7.76 2.54 1.56
N THR A 48 -8.23 3.13 2.67
CA THR A 48 -9.40 2.64 3.39
C THR A 48 -10.67 2.74 2.55
N PHE A 49 -10.88 3.86 1.85
CA PHE A 49 -11.99 4.01 0.91
C PHE A 49 -11.96 2.92 -0.17
N LEU A 50 -10.81 2.74 -0.81
CA LEU A 50 -10.63 1.76 -1.89
C LEU A 50 -10.84 0.33 -1.38
N LYS A 51 -10.27 -0.03 -0.23
CA LYS A 51 -10.48 -1.32 0.41
C LYS A 51 -11.97 -1.58 0.68
N ASN A 52 -12.65 -0.65 1.35
CA ASN A 52 -14.06 -0.78 1.69
C ASN A 52 -14.93 -0.88 0.44
N LEU A 53 -14.64 -0.09 -0.60
CA LEU A 53 -15.36 -0.16 -1.86
C LEU A 53 -15.15 -1.51 -2.56
N LEU A 54 -13.93 -2.03 -2.60
CA LEU A 54 -13.65 -3.34 -3.19
C LEU A 54 -14.33 -4.48 -2.42
N VAL A 55 -14.31 -4.45 -1.09
CA VAL A 55 -15.06 -5.40 -0.25
C VAL A 55 -16.56 -5.36 -0.57
N ASN A 56 -17.15 -4.17 -0.67
CA ASN A 56 -18.58 -4.01 -0.98
C ASN A 56 -18.94 -4.45 -2.42
N LEU A 57 -18.04 -4.22 -3.38
CA LEU A 57 -18.26 -4.58 -4.78
C LEU A 57 -18.11 -6.09 -5.04
N THR A 58 -17.15 -6.73 -4.37
CA THR A 58 -16.78 -8.13 -4.63
C THR A 58 -17.43 -9.11 -3.66
N GLY A 59 -17.81 -8.66 -2.47
CA GLY A 59 -18.24 -9.53 -1.36
C GLY A 59 -17.08 -10.30 -0.71
N TYR A 60 -15.83 -9.99 -1.07
CA TYR A 60 -14.64 -10.62 -0.51
C TYR A 60 -14.44 -10.21 0.94
N ARG A 61 -13.72 -11.04 1.70
CA ARG A 61 -13.49 -10.78 3.12
C ARG A 61 -12.37 -9.78 3.32
N ASP A 62 -12.59 -8.81 4.20
CA ASP A 62 -11.49 -8.00 4.73
C ASP A 62 -10.56 -8.89 5.57
N LEU A 63 -9.27 -8.85 5.29
CA LEU A 63 -8.26 -9.62 6.00
C LEU A 63 -7.12 -8.72 6.46
N PHE A 64 -6.83 -8.78 7.75
CA PHE A 64 -5.69 -8.09 8.37
C PHE A 64 -4.52 -9.07 8.54
N THR A 65 -3.48 -8.97 7.70
CA THR A 65 -2.39 -9.95 7.61
C THR A 65 -1.11 -9.56 8.35
N VAL A 66 -1.22 -8.76 9.41
CA VAL A 66 -0.06 -8.25 10.16
C VAL A 66 0.15 -9.07 11.43
N TYR A 67 1.41 -9.41 11.73
CA TYR A 67 1.77 -10.09 12.98
C TYR A 67 1.41 -9.26 14.22
N ALA A 68 1.71 -7.96 14.20
CA ALA A 68 1.38 -7.02 15.28
C ALA A 68 0.99 -5.66 14.69
N ALA A 69 -0.22 -5.19 15.02
CA ALA A 69 -0.66 -3.84 14.67
C ALA A 69 0.20 -2.79 15.41
N GLY A 70 0.47 -1.65 14.76
CA GLY A 70 1.22 -0.54 15.36
C GLY A 70 2.75 -0.65 15.27
N GLN A 71 3.26 -1.57 14.44
CA GLN A 71 4.67 -1.61 14.05
C GLN A 71 4.93 -0.71 12.84
N THR A 72 6.18 -0.27 12.66
CA THR A 72 6.61 0.60 11.57
C THR A 72 6.43 0.00 10.18
N GLU A 73 6.41 -1.33 10.07
CA GLU A 73 6.19 -2.05 8.83
C GLU A 73 5.20 -3.20 9.05
N HIS A 74 4.18 -3.25 8.20
CA HIS A 74 3.20 -4.31 8.20
C HIS A 74 3.69 -5.43 7.28
N GLU A 75 4.70 -6.19 7.70
CA GLU A 75 5.15 -7.36 6.94
C GLU A 75 4.02 -8.39 6.85
N ILE A 76 3.96 -9.11 5.72
CA ILE A 76 2.94 -10.14 5.53
C ILE A 76 3.22 -11.32 6.45
N TYR A 77 2.21 -11.71 7.23
CA TYR A 77 2.31 -12.79 8.19
C TYR A 77 1.82 -14.12 7.60
N LEU A 78 2.78 -15.01 7.31
CA LEU A 78 2.53 -16.32 6.67
C LEU A 78 1.44 -17.17 7.38
N PRO A 79 1.38 -17.28 8.72
CA PRO A 79 0.34 -18.05 9.38
C PRO A 79 -1.07 -17.59 9.02
N THR A 80 -1.32 -16.27 8.99
CA THR A 80 -2.62 -15.72 8.58
C THR A 80 -2.92 -16.03 7.10
N LEU A 81 -1.93 -15.90 6.21
CA LEU A 81 -2.11 -16.29 4.81
C LEU A 81 -2.48 -17.76 4.65
N ARG A 82 -1.82 -18.66 5.39
CA ARG A 82 -2.12 -20.09 5.34
C ARG A 82 -3.52 -20.42 5.81
N GLU A 83 -3.98 -19.76 6.86
CA GLU A 83 -5.34 -19.93 7.39
C GLU A 83 -6.39 -19.43 6.40
N CYS A 84 -6.12 -18.33 5.69
CA CYS A 84 -7.07 -17.71 4.76
C CYS A 84 -6.85 -18.08 3.28
N ALA A 85 -5.94 -19.01 2.98
CA ALA A 85 -5.56 -19.41 1.62
C ALA A 85 -6.74 -19.90 0.75
N HIS A 86 -7.82 -20.33 1.39
CA HIS A 86 -9.02 -20.87 0.76
C HIS A 86 -10.15 -19.84 0.58
N LEU A 87 -9.89 -18.57 0.90
CA LEU A 87 -10.86 -17.49 0.88
C LEU A 87 -10.43 -16.41 -0.13
N ASP A 88 -11.41 -15.81 -0.79
CA ASP A 88 -11.21 -14.57 -1.53
C ASP A 88 -11.19 -13.40 -0.54
N THR A 89 -10.08 -12.67 -0.52
CA THR A 89 -9.84 -11.60 0.45
C THR A 89 -9.43 -10.30 -0.21
N ILE A 90 -9.73 -9.20 0.48
CA ILE A 90 -9.17 -7.87 0.26
C ILE A 90 -8.36 -7.52 1.49
N THR A 91 -7.07 -7.28 1.30
CA THR A 91 -6.17 -6.85 2.37
C THR A 91 -5.65 -5.46 2.08
N GLN A 92 -5.58 -4.61 3.11
CA GLN A 92 -4.83 -3.35 3.10
C GLN A 92 -3.54 -3.55 3.90
N GLN A 93 -2.39 -3.31 3.28
CA GLN A 93 -1.09 -3.51 3.93
C GLN A 93 -0.10 -2.37 3.69
N HIS A 94 0.70 -2.05 4.70
CA HIS A 94 1.74 -1.00 4.67
C HIS A 94 3.14 -1.62 4.69
N CYS A 95 3.63 -2.10 3.54
CA CYS A 95 4.97 -2.71 3.45
C CYS A 95 5.70 -2.41 2.16
N ARG A 96 7.02 -2.53 2.21
CA ARG A 96 7.90 -2.52 1.04
C ARG A 96 7.85 -3.88 0.33
N ALA A 97 8.29 -3.91 -0.92
CA ALA A 97 8.52 -5.15 -1.66
C ALA A 97 9.80 -5.86 -1.18
N SER A 98 9.86 -6.21 0.11
CA SER A 98 10.92 -7.05 0.67
C SER A 98 10.94 -8.41 -0.02
N ASP A 99 12.08 -9.09 -0.06
CA ASP A 99 12.17 -10.45 -0.65
C ASP A 99 11.18 -11.41 0.01
N ALA A 100 10.98 -11.27 1.33
CA ALA A 100 10.01 -12.06 2.07
C ALA A 100 8.57 -11.81 1.59
N ASN A 101 8.16 -10.53 1.50
CA ASN A 101 6.83 -10.18 1.01
C ASN A 101 6.62 -10.65 -0.43
N VAL A 102 7.62 -10.47 -1.30
CA VAL A 102 7.53 -10.90 -2.70
C VAL A 102 7.39 -12.42 -2.80
N HIS A 103 8.18 -13.19 -2.06
CA HIS A 103 8.05 -14.65 -2.06
C HIS A 103 6.70 -15.12 -1.55
N LEU A 104 6.16 -14.48 -0.50
CA LEU A 104 4.83 -14.78 -0.01
C LEU A 104 3.77 -14.44 -1.05
N MET A 105 3.88 -13.29 -1.71
CA MET A 105 2.93 -12.91 -2.76
C MET A 105 2.95 -13.89 -3.93
N GLN A 106 4.13 -14.31 -4.38
CA GLN A 106 4.27 -15.31 -5.43
C GLN A 106 3.68 -16.67 -5.02
N ALA A 107 3.91 -17.10 -3.76
CA ALA A 107 3.43 -18.39 -3.27
C ALA A 107 1.90 -18.47 -3.12
N PHE A 108 1.24 -17.33 -2.91
CA PHE A 108 -0.20 -17.24 -2.68
C PHE A 108 -0.96 -16.56 -3.84
N ASP A 109 -0.30 -16.35 -4.99
CA ASP A 109 -0.85 -15.67 -6.18
C ASP A 109 -1.45 -14.29 -5.88
N ILE A 110 -0.79 -13.57 -4.98
CA ILE A 110 -1.19 -12.23 -4.56
C ILE A 110 -0.65 -11.23 -5.57
N ARG A 111 -1.55 -10.43 -6.15
CA ARG A 111 -1.19 -9.33 -7.06
C ARG A 111 -1.42 -7.98 -6.39
N PRO A 112 -0.39 -7.13 -6.25
CA PRO A 112 -0.52 -5.86 -5.55
C PRO A 112 -1.08 -4.72 -6.39
N VAL A 113 -2.01 -3.95 -5.81
CA VAL A 113 -2.26 -2.55 -6.22
C VAL A 113 -1.48 -1.63 -5.31
N VAL A 114 -0.58 -0.82 -5.86
CA VAL A 114 0.28 0.13 -5.13
C VAL A 114 -0.28 1.56 -5.30
N LEU A 115 -0.88 2.08 -4.22
CA LEU A 115 -1.35 3.47 -4.18
C LEU A 115 -0.22 4.41 -3.77
N VAL A 116 0.05 5.40 -4.61
CA VAL A 116 1.01 6.47 -4.34
C VAL A 116 0.34 7.83 -4.39
N ARG A 117 0.98 8.82 -3.79
CA ARG A 117 0.57 10.22 -3.80
C ARG A 117 1.76 11.13 -4.06
N ASN A 118 1.51 12.32 -4.61
CA ASN A 118 2.52 13.37 -4.72
C ASN A 118 3.26 13.58 -3.39
N ILE A 119 4.60 13.52 -3.44
CA ILE A 119 5.43 13.53 -2.23
C ILE A 119 5.26 14.79 -1.38
N PHE A 120 5.14 15.95 -2.04
CA PHE A 120 5.02 17.23 -1.34
C PHE A 120 3.67 17.34 -0.63
N ASP A 121 2.60 16.84 -1.27
CA ASP A 121 1.29 16.74 -0.66
C ASP A 121 1.25 15.71 0.48
N SER A 122 2.00 14.62 0.35
CA SER A 122 2.12 13.60 1.41
C SER A 122 2.72 14.20 2.67
N VAL A 123 3.82 14.96 2.59
CA VAL A 123 4.44 15.61 3.77
C VAL A 123 3.45 16.51 4.50
N MET A 124 2.71 17.38 3.77
CA MET A 124 1.71 18.26 4.40
C MET A 124 0.54 17.48 5.00
N SER A 125 0.13 16.41 4.33
CA SER A 125 -0.92 15.54 4.85
C SER A 125 -0.49 14.75 6.06
N LEU A 126 0.80 14.46 6.20
CA LEU A 126 1.37 13.82 7.38
C LEU A 126 1.45 14.77 8.55
N LEU A 127 1.89 16.00 8.31
CA LEU A 127 1.92 17.05 9.32
C LEU A 127 0.53 17.23 9.95
N ASP A 128 -0.51 17.33 9.12
CA ASP A 128 -1.91 17.37 9.56
C ASP A 128 -2.30 16.14 10.40
N PHE A 129 -1.80 14.96 10.05
CA PHE A 129 -2.13 13.71 10.72
C PHE A 129 -1.48 13.65 12.10
N TYR A 130 -0.18 13.95 12.17
CA TYR A 130 0.54 14.04 13.42
C TYR A 130 -0.07 15.10 14.32
N ASN A 131 -0.33 16.31 13.82
CA ASN A 131 -0.97 17.38 14.61
C ASN A 131 -2.37 17.03 15.15
N LYS A 132 -3.03 15.99 14.62
CA LYS A 132 -4.31 15.48 15.12
C LYS A 132 -4.19 14.34 16.14
N GLY A 133 -2.96 13.96 16.51
CA GLY A 133 -2.68 13.00 17.58
C GLY A 133 -1.86 11.78 17.14
N ALA A 134 -1.61 11.58 15.84
CA ALA A 134 -0.84 10.42 15.37
C ALA A 134 0.61 10.41 15.89
N PHE A 135 1.15 11.55 16.30
CA PHE A 135 2.49 11.61 16.90
C PHE A 135 2.63 10.74 18.16
N GLN A 136 1.53 10.39 18.84
CA GLN A 136 1.54 9.60 20.08
C GLN A 136 2.13 8.19 19.91
N THR A 137 2.05 7.63 18.69
CA THR A 137 2.63 6.31 18.35
C THR A 137 4.06 6.43 17.81
N SER A 138 4.59 7.65 17.68
CA SER A 138 5.95 7.88 17.17
C SER A 138 7.00 7.91 18.28
N TYR A 139 8.26 7.75 17.90
CA TYR A 139 9.40 7.92 18.82
C TYR A 139 9.62 9.38 19.26
N PHE A 140 9.05 10.34 18.53
CA PHE A 140 9.16 11.78 18.82
C PHE A 140 7.98 12.30 19.65
N ARG A 141 7.16 11.40 20.22
CA ARG A 141 5.91 11.75 20.91
C ARG A 141 6.06 12.74 22.06
N ALA A 142 7.20 12.69 22.77
CA ALA A 142 7.49 13.56 23.90
C ALA A 142 7.84 14.98 23.44
N ASP A 143 8.56 15.09 22.32
CA ASP A 143 9.11 16.35 21.83
C ASP A 143 8.20 17.04 20.80
N TRP A 144 7.30 16.29 20.14
CA TRP A 144 6.39 16.84 19.13
C TRP A 144 5.59 18.07 19.60
N PRO A 145 5.02 18.12 20.81
CA PRO A 145 4.22 19.27 21.24
C PRO A 145 5.03 20.57 21.35
N VAL A 146 6.34 20.50 21.62
CA VAL A 146 7.20 21.67 21.85
C VAL A 146 7.94 22.14 20.59
N MET A 147 7.98 21.34 19.53
CA MET A 147 8.58 21.72 18.25
C MET A 147 7.73 22.78 17.53
N ASP A 148 8.39 23.76 16.91
CA ASP A 148 7.74 24.64 15.94
C ASP A 148 7.37 23.89 14.65
N GLU A 149 6.57 24.54 13.81
CA GLU A 149 6.03 23.90 12.60
C GLU A 149 7.11 23.57 11.57
N GLU A 150 8.14 24.43 11.42
CA GLU A 150 9.25 24.19 10.50
C GLU A 150 10.04 22.94 10.91
N THR A 151 10.40 22.84 12.19
CA THR A 151 11.10 21.69 12.77
C THR A 151 10.30 20.40 12.60
N LYS A 152 8.97 20.45 12.77
CA LYS A 152 8.09 19.29 12.52
C LYS A 152 8.16 18.84 11.07
N ILE A 153 8.08 19.77 10.12
CA ILE A 153 8.16 19.44 8.69
C ILE A 153 9.52 18.82 8.36
N ASP A 154 10.60 19.43 8.82
CA ASP A 154 11.97 18.93 8.59
C ASP A 154 12.15 17.54 9.18
N LEU A 155 11.67 17.30 10.40
CA LEU A 155 11.69 15.99 11.04
C LEU A 155 10.97 14.94 10.19
N LEU A 156 9.81 15.26 9.63
CA LEU A 156 9.09 14.37 8.72
C LEU A 156 9.89 14.15 7.42
N ILE A 157 10.48 15.18 6.84
CA ILE A 157 11.33 15.04 5.64
C ILE A 157 12.54 14.14 5.92
N GLU A 158 13.12 14.21 7.12
CA GLU A 158 14.34 13.46 7.44
C GLU A 158 14.07 12.04 7.90
N ASN A 159 12.95 11.77 8.58
CA ASN A 159 12.68 10.47 9.19
C ASN A 159 11.60 9.67 8.46
N VAL A 160 10.72 10.34 7.73
CA VAL A 160 9.56 9.71 7.09
C VAL A 160 9.75 9.56 5.59
N VAL A 161 10.14 10.63 4.90
CA VAL A 161 10.29 10.62 3.44
C VAL A 161 11.28 9.56 2.94
N PRO A 162 12.44 9.28 3.60
CA PRO A 162 13.35 8.23 3.14
C PRO A 162 12.68 6.86 3.05
N TRP A 163 11.78 6.53 3.98
CA TRP A 163 11.03 5.28 3.92
C TRP A 163 10.07 5.24 2.73
N TYR A 164 9.39 6.34 2.41
CA TYR A 164 8.46 6.37 1.28
C TYR A 164 9.21 6.26 -0.06
N PHE A 165 10.42 6.81 -0.15
CA PHE A 165 11.32 6.58 -1.28
C PHE A 165 11.72 5.11 -1.40
N GLN A 166 12.06 4.45 -0.28
CA GLN A 166 12.34 3.00 -0.28
C GLN A 166 11.12 2.18 -0.67
N PHE A 167 9.93 2.57 -0.24
CA PHE A 167 8.67 1.96 -0.65
C PHE A 167 8.50 2.00 -2.16
N VAL A 168 8.52 3.19 -2.77
CA VAL A 168 8.39 3.33 -4.23
C VAL A 168 9.50 2.58 -4.95
N ALA A 169 10.75 2.74 -4.52
CA ALA A 169 11.90 2.07 -5.14
C ALA A 169 11.82 0.55 -5.07
N SER A 170 11.35 -0.01 -3.96
CA SER A 170 11.20 -1.46 -3.80
C SER A 170 10.14 -2.03 -4.74
N TRP A 171 8.98 -1.38 -4.85
CA TRP A 171 7.89 -1.81 -5.75
C TRP A 171 8.26 -1.63 -7.22
N ASP A 172 8.90 -0.52 -7.58
CA ASP A 172 9.43 -0.26 -8.92
C ASP A 172 10.47 -1.32 -9.33
N LEU A 173 11.35 -1.70 -8.40
CA LEU A 173 12.32 -2.77 -8.63
C LEU A 173 11.64 -4.13 -8.85
N ALA A 174 10.66 -4.48 -8.02
CA ALA A 174 9.92 -5.74 -8.14
C ALA A 174 9.16 -5.85 -9.49
N GLU A 175 8.55 -4.74 -9.94
CA GLU A 175 7.91 -4.61 -11.25
C GLU A 175 8.93 -4.76 -12.40
N LYS A 176 10.03 -3.99 -12.37
CA LYS A 176 11.09 -4.04 -13.41
C LYS A 176 11.73 -5.41 -13.53
N GLN A 177 11.91 -6.11 -12.42
CA GLN A 177 12.42 -7.47 -12.37
C GLN A 177 11.37 -8.53 -12.71
N LYS A 178 10.12 -8.12 -12.98
CA LYS A 178 8.98 -9.01 -13.28
C LYS A 178 8.77 -10.08 -12.21
N ARG A 179 9.06 -9.74 -10.95
CA ARG A 179 8.84 -10.66 -9.82
C ARG A 179 7.36 -10.75 -9.46
N LEU A 180 6.63 -9.66 -9.66
CA LEU A 180 5.19 -9.56 -9.47
C LEU A 180 4.60 -8.68 -10.57
N GLU A 181 3.34 -8.93 -10.90
CA GLU A 181 2.51 -8.00 -11.67
C GLU A 181 2.00 -6.91 -10.71
N VAL A 182 2.27 -5.64 -10.99
CA VAL A 182 1.93 -4.53 -10.09
C VAL A 182 0.97 -3.57 -10.79
N ASN A 183 -0.12 -3.19 -10.13
CA ASN A 183 -0.98 -2.12 -10.58
C ASN A 183 -0.67 -0.82 -9.81
N TRP A 184 -0.11 0.17 -10.48
CA TRP A 184 0.12 1.48 -9.88
C TRP A 184 -1.12 2.35 -9.97
N LEU A 185 -1.55 2.87 -8.82
CA LEU A 185 -2.65 3.82 -8.71
C LEU A 185 -2.15 5.10 -8.06
N SER A 186 -2.42 6.25 -8.65
CA SER A 186 -2.15 7.53 -7.98
C SER A 186 -3.39 8.00 -7.21
N TYR A 187 -3.17 8.67 -6.08
CA TYR A 187 -4.21 9.34 -5.31
C TYR A 187 -4.92 10.39 -6.16
N GLU A 188 -4.14 11.11 -6.97
CA GLU A 188 -4.61 12.16 -7.86
C GLU A 188 -5.59 11.62 -8.91
N ASP A 189 -5.28 10.48 -9.55
CA ASP A 189 -6.18 9.81 -10.50
C ASP A 189 -7.43 9.27 -9.80
N LEU A 190 -7.26 8.66 -8.62
CA LEU A 190 -8.36 8.14 -7.84
C LEU A 190 -9.35 9.24 -7.47
N VAL A 191 -8.88 10.40 -7.02
CA VAL A 191 -9.74 11.53 -6.66
C VAL A 191 -10.35 12.19 -7.89
N ALA A 192 -9.62 12.28 -9.02
CA ALA A 192 -10.12 12.91 -10.24
C ALA A 192 -11.25 12.11 -10.92
N ASP A 193 -11.14 10.78 -11.00
CA ASP A 193 -12.19 9.91 -11.54
C ASP A 193 -12.22 8.57 -10.79
N LYS A 194 -12.91 8.55 -9.64
CA LYS A 194 -13.05 7.34 -8.80
C LYS A 194 -13.62 6.15 -9.59
N PRO A 195 -14.73 6.27 -10.34
CA PRO A 195 -15.25 5.14 -11.11
C PRO A 195 -14.24 4.55 -12.09
N SER A 196 -13.54 5.37 -12.87
CA SER A 196 -12.55 4.86 -13.83
C SER A 196 -11.36 4.20 -13.13
N SER A 197 -10.87 4.80 -12.05
CA SER A 197 -9.74 4.25 -11.28
C SER A 197 -10.08 2.89 -10.66
N VAL A 198 -11.27 2.75 -10.10
CA VAL A 198 -11.74 1.47 -9.51
C VAL A 198 -11.96 0.42 -10.59
N LEU A 199 -12.49 0.79 -11.76
CA LEU A 199 -12.64 -0.15 -12.88
C LEU A 199 -11.30 -0.70 -13.36
N LYS A 200 -10.25 0.12 -13.44
CA LYS A 200 -8.90 -0.34 -13.78
C LYS A 200 -8.36 -1.36 -12.78
N VAL A 201 -8.62 -1.13 -11.49
CA VAL A 201 -8.25 -2.08 -10.42
C VAL A 201 -9.01 -3.40 -10.56
N LEU A 202 -10.31 -3.35 -10.84
CA LEU A 202 -11.12 -4.56 -11.04
C LEU A 202 -10.69 -5.32 -12.29
N GLU A 203 -10.42 -4.62 -13.39
CA GLU A 203 -9.89 -5.19 -14.63
C GLU A 203 -8.54 -5.89 -14.40
N PHE A 204 -7.64 -5.28 -13.63
CA PHE A 204 -6.39 -5.90 -13.23
C PHE A 204 -6.60 -7.25 -12.53
N TYR A 205 -7.64 -7.36 -11.69
CA TYR A 205 -8.00 -8.62 -11.07
C TYR A 205 -8.81 -9.59 -11.95
N GLY A 206 -9.20 -9.18 -13.16
CA GLY A 206 -10.12 -9.95 -14.01
C GLY A 206 -11.56 -9.95 -13.48
N LEU A 207 -11.91 -8.98 -12.63
CA LEU A 207 -13.23 -8.83 -12.04
C LEU A 207 -14.08 -7.88 -12.87
N GLY A 208 -15.25 -8.35 -13.31
CA GLY A 208 -16.19 -7.53 -14.08
C GLY A 208 -17.05 -6.65 -13.18
N ALA A 209 -17.11 -5.35 -13.46
CA ALA A 209 -18.12 -4.46 -12.89
C ALA A 209 -18.58 -3.42 -13.92
N SER A 210 -19.83 -2.98 -13.82
CA SER A 210 -20.32 -1.89 -14.66
C SER A 210 -19.92 -0.54 -14.08
N ARG A 211 -19.55 0.43 -14.94
CA ARG A 211 -19.26 1.82 -14.50
C ARG A 211 -20.40 2.41 -13.67
N ARG A 212 -21.65 2.14 -14.08
CA ARG A 212 -22.84 2.59 -13.36
C ARG A 212 -22.94 1.97 -11.96
N GLY A 213 -22.69 0.67 -11.84
CA GLY A 213 -22.70 -0.02 -10.55
C GLY A 213 -21.61 0.50 -9.61
N VAL A 214 -20.39 0.69 -10.12
CA VAL A 214 -19.29 1.29 -9.35
C VAL A 214 -19.65 2.70 -8.89
N ALA A 215 -20.13 3.56 -9.79
CA ALA A 215 -20.53 4.94 -9.45
C ALA A 215 -21.65 4.98 -8.41
N GLN A 216 -22.64 4.09 -8.50
CA GLN A 216 -23.71 3.98 -7.52
C GLN A 216 -23.16 3.61 -6.13
N ARG A 217 -22.31 2.58 -6.04
CA ARG A 217 -21.72 2.16 -4.76
C ARG A 217 -20.83 3.24 -4.13
N ILE A 218 -20.08 3.97 -4.95
CA ILE A 218 -19.31 5.13 -4.48
C ILE A 218 -20.25 6.17 -3.85
N GLY A 219 -21.36 6.49 -4.51
CA GLY A 219 -22.36 7.42 -3.98
C GLY A 219 -23.00 6.96 -2.67
N GLU A 220 -23.28 5.67 -2.53
CA GLU A 220 -23.80 5.07 -1.29
C GLU A 220 -22.81 5.24 -0.13
N ILE A 221 -21.54 4.83 -0.32
CA ILE A 221 -20.48 4.97 0.70
C ILE A 221 -20.27 6.42 1.12
N GLU A 222 -20.18 7.34 0.14
CA GLU A 222 -19.99 8.77 0.41
C GLU A 222 -21.20 9.41 1.12
N SER A 223 -22.41 8.84 0.94
CA SER A 223 -23.64 9.34 1.58
C SER A 223 -23.84 8.85 3.02
N GLU A 224 -23.43 7.63 3.33
CA GLU A 224 -23.51 7.04 4.67
C GLU A 224 -22.46 7.67 5.61
N GLU A 225 -21.33 8.07 5.05
CA GLU A 225 -20.17 8.51 5.81
C GLU A 225 -20.12 10.02 6.00
N ARG A 226 -20.89 10.53 6.97
CA ARG A 226 -20.56 11.80 7.66
C ARG A 226 -19.17 11.77 8.36
N LYS A 227 -18.38 10.69 8.25
CA LYS A 227 -17.12 10.45 8.95
C LYS A 227 -15.88 10.16 8.08
N ILE A 228 -15.99 9.65 6.85
CA ILE A 228 -14.84 9.53 5.93
C ILE A 228 -14.75 10.80 5.10
N ARG A 229 -14.48 11.91 5.80
CA ARG A 229 -13.91 13.07 5.11
C ARG A 229 -12.51 12.66 4.69
N PHE A 230 -12.34 12.27 3.41
CA PHE A 230 -11.09 12.50 2.68
C PHE A 230 -10.58 13.84 3.18
N ASN A 231 -9.49 13.86 3.94
CA ASN A 231 -9.13 15.06 4.70
C ASN A 231 -8.84 16.18 3.70
N LYS A 232 -9.81 17.09 3.53
CA LYS A 232 -9.85 18.17 2.54
C LYS A 232 -9.83 17.74 1.05
N GLY A 233 -9.30 16.58 0.66
CA GLY A 233 -9.26 16.14 -0.75
C GLY A 233 -8.47 17.08 -1.68
N VAL A 234 -7.68 17.99 -1.11
CA VAL A 234 -6.99 19.05 -1.86
C VAL A 234 -5.62 18.53 -2.29
N THR A 235 -5.45 18.40 -3.60
CA THR A 235 -4.16 18.23 -4.27
C THR A 235 -3.46 19.60 -4.39
N GLY A 236 -2.13 19.59 -4.41
CA GLY A 236 -1.30 20.79 -4.59
C GLY A 236 -0.99 21.61 -3.34
N ARG A 237 -1.30 21.11 -2.13
CA ARG A 237 -0.94 21.75 -0.86
C ARG A 237 0.57 21.83 -0.62
N GLY A 238 1.32 20.84 -1.09
CA GLY A 238 2.78 20.82 -1.00
C GLY A 238 3.44 21.96 -1.77
N ARG A 239 2.73 22.60 -2.73
CA ARG A 239 3.27 23.76 -3.45
C ARG A 239 3.39 24.99 -2.57
N SER A 240 2.44 25.25 -1.68
CA SER A 240 2.45 26.42 -0.79
C SER A 240 2.89 26.11 0.63
N GLY A 241 2.74 24.85 1.08
CA GLY A 241 3.05 24.44 2.46
C GLY A 241 4.52 24.13 2.74
N LEU A 242 5.34 23.95 1.70
CA LEU A 242 6.77 23.67 1.84
C LEU A 242 7.59 24.80 1.23
N ASP A 243 8.66 25.21 1.90
CA ASP A 243 9.59 26.19 1.38
C ASP A 243 10.49 25.59 0.28
N THR A 244 11.36 26.42 -0.30
CA THR A 244 12.27 25.99 -1.37
C THR A 244 13.34 25.01 -0.85
N ARG A 245 13.84 25.21 0.37
CA ARG A 245 14.87 24.38 0.98
C ARG A 245 14.35 22.96 1.24
N GLN A 246 13.17 22.83 1.81
CA GLN A 246 12.47 21.58 2.11
C GLN A 246 12.16 20.80 0.83
N LYS A 247 11.66 21.48 -0.21
CA LYS A 247 11.43 20.85 -1.52
C LYS A 247 12.73 20.33 -2.13
N GLU A 248 13.80 21.11 -2.03
CA GLU A 248 15.11 20.71 -2.52
C GLU A 248 15.70 19.55 -1.71
N GLN A 249 15.51 19.53 -0.39
CA GLN A 249 15.89 18.41 0.47
C GLN A 249 15.20 17.11 0.06
N ILE A 250 13.89 17.16 -0.20
CA ILE A 250 13.13 16.00 -0.72
C ILE A 250 13.70 15.55 -2.08
N ARG A 251 13.92 16.48 -3.02
CA ARG A 251 14.49 16.16 -4.34
C ARG A 251 15.86 15.51 -4.23
N ARG A 252 16.71 15.97 -3.31
CA ARG A 252 18.04 15.40 -3.10
C ARG A 252 18.01 13.94 -2.66
N LEU A 253 16.94 13.46 -2.02
CA LEU A 253 16.82 12.06 -1.63
C LEU A 253 16.72 11.12 -2.84
N THR A 254 16.33 11.61 -4.03
CA THR A 254 16.28 10.81 -5.27
C THR A 254 17.65 10.27 -5.66
N ARG A 255 18.74 10.97 -5.30
CA ARG A 255 20.12 10.59 -5.65
C ARG A 255 20.53 9.20 -5.13
N TYR A 256 19.85 8.71 -4.10
CA TYR A 256 20.12 7.40 -3.52
C TYR A 256 19.47 6.25 -4.30
N TYR A 257 18.57 6.54 -5.24
CA TYR A 257 17.86 5.56 -6.06
C TYR A 257 17.91 5.95 -7.55
N PRO A 258 19.11 5.98 -8.17
CA PRO A 258 19.29 6.50 -9.53
C PRO A 258 18.54 5.70 -10.62
N SER A 259 18.11 4.47 -10.31
CA SER A 259 17.37 3.59 -11.23
C SER A 259 15.86 3.67 -11.07
N THR A 260 15.34 4.36 -10.05
CA THR A 260 13.91 4.42 -9.73
C THR A 260 13.25 5.63 -10.38
N ASP A 261 12.10 5.40 -10.99
CA ASP A 261 11.27 6.49 -11.53
C ASP A 261 10.34 7.03 -10.42
N PHE A 262 10.62 8.25 -9.96
CA PHE A 262 9.79 8.96 -8.99
C PHE A 262 8.77 9.92 -9.63
N GLY A 263 8.62 9.90 -10.97
CA GLY A 263 7.61 10.70 -11.67
C GLY A 263 6.19 10.41 -11.17
N ARG A 264 5.94 9.16 -10.75
CA ARG A 264 4.67 8.70 -10.15
C ARG A 264 4.31 9.41 -8.83
N ILE A 265 5.30 9.99 -8.13
CA ILE A 265 5.10 10.81 -6.92
C ILE A 265 5.39 12.29 -7.16
N GLY A 266 5.48 12.70 -8.43
CA GLY A 266 5.62 14.08 -8.87
C GLY A 266 7.02 14.69 -8.68
N LEU A 267 8.07 13.88 -8.84
CA LEU A 267 9.48 14.30 -8.86
C LEU A 267 10.10 14.17 -10.24
#